data_AF-A0A2G3JZQ7-F1
#
_entry.id   AF-A0A2G3JZQ7-F1
#
_cell.length_a   1.000
_cell.length_b   1.000
_cell.length_c   1.000
_cell.angle_alpha   90.00
_cell.angle_beta   90.00
_cell.angle_gamma   90.00
#
_symmetry.space_group_name_H-M   'P 1'
#
loop_
_entity.id
_entity.type
_entity.pdbx_description
1 polymer ?
#
loop_
_entity_poly.entity_id
_entity_poly.type
_entity_poly.pdbx_seq_one_letter_code
_entity_poly.pdbx_strand_id
1 'polypeptide(L)' 'MIIRDLKAGDHFTQEIHGEQIQFKVLAVEPIGRQVQVELESRLGRATARYMSYAYLPGTRARNVRGNSVN' A
#
# COMPACT_ATOMS: atom_id res chain seq x y z
N MET A 1 -5.59 4.84 -5.93
CA MET A 1 -5.01 5.53 -4.74
C MET A 1 -3.80 6.35 -5.17
N ILE A 2 -3.60 7.58 -4.69
CA ILE A 2 -2.41 8.38 -5.05
C ILE A 2 -1.23 7.93 -4.18
N ILE A 3 -0.06 7.69 -4.78
CA ILE A 3 1.12 7.18 -4.05
C ILE A 3 1.60 8.12 -2.95
N ARG A 4 1.49 9.44 -3.16
CA ARG A 4 1.91 10.46 -2.17
C ARG A 4 1.11 10.42 -0.87
N ASP A 5 -0.08 9.83 -0.90
CA ASP A 5 -0.98 9.76 0.26
C ASP A 5 -0.75 8.48 1.08
N LEU A 6 0.16 7.59 0.65
CA LEU A 6 0.54 6.40 1.39
C LEU A 6 1.36 6.77 2.63
N LYS A 7 1.11 6.02 3.71
CA LYS A 7 1.87 6.10 4.95
C LYS A 7 2.26 4.71 5.42
N ALA A 8 3.36 4.63 6.18
CA ALA A 8 3.71 3.40 6.88
C ALA A 8 2.53 2.92 7.75
N GLY A 9 2.21 1.64 7.66
CA GLY A 9 1.06 1.02 8.32
C GLY A 9 -0.24 1.01 7.49
N ASP A 10 -0.28 1.68 6.33
CA ASP A 10 -1.40 1.54 5.41
C ASP A 10 -1.48 0.11 4.87
N HIS A 11 -2.70 -0.34 4.61
CA HIS A 11 -2.97 -1.62 3.96
C HIS A 11 -3.85 -1.40 2.73
N PHE A 12 -3.56 -2.13 1.66
CA PHE A 12 -4.39 -2.14 0.46
C PHE A 12 -4.40 -3.52 -0.17
N THR A 13 -5.44 -3.81 -0.94
CA THR A 13 -5.57 -5.05 -1.68
C THR A 13 -5.49 -4.77 -3.16
N GLN A 14 -4.75 -5.61 -3.87
CA GLN A 14 -4.61 -5.56 -5.31
C GLN A 14 -4.82 -6.95 -5.90
N GLU A 15 -5.51 -7.02 -7.03
CA GLU A 15 -5.60 -8.25 -7.80
C GLU A 15 -4.34 -8.44 -8.64
N ILE A 16 -3.65 -9.56 -8.43
CA ILE A 16 -2.46 -9.96 -9.17
C ILE A 16 -2.67 -11.38 -9.65
N HIS A 17 -2.66 -11.57 -10.98
CA HIS A 17 -2.90 -12.86 -11.64
C HIS A 17 -4.19 -13.56 -11.19
N GLY A 18 -5.28 -12.79 -10.99
CA GLY A 18 -6.57 -13.31 -10.54
C GLY A 18 -6.67 -13.57 -9.02
N GLU A 19 -5.63 -13.24 -8.26
CA GLU A 19 -5.63 -13.40 -6.81
C GLU A 19 -5.63 -12.05 -6.09
N GLN A 20 -6.46 -11.92 -5.06
CA GLN A 20 -6.48 -10.73 -4.19
C GLN A 20 -5.35 -10.80 -3.18
N ILE A 21 -4.34 -9.95 -3.35
CA ILE A 21 -3.16 -9.88 -2.49
C ILE A 21 -3.25 -8.64 -1.62
N GLN A 22 -3.19 -8.82 -0.30
CA GLN A 22 -3.08 -7.73 0.65
C GLN A 22 -1.61 -7.31 0.80
N PHE A 23 -1.38 -6.01 0.68
CA PHE A 23 -0.09 -5.36 0.90
C PHE A 23 -0.17 -4.48 2.15
N LYS A 24 0.89 -4.52 2.94
CA LYS A 24 1.18 -3.60 4.04
C LYS A 24 2.31 -2.68 3.63
N VAL A 25 2.12 -1.39 3.81
CA VAL A 25 3.18 -0.39 3.61
C VAL A 25 4.08 -0.37 4.83
N LEU A 26 5.36 -0.69 4.64
CA LEU A 26 6.36 -0.66 5.71
C LEU A 26 7.02 0.72 5.84
N ALA A 27 7.39 1.31 4.71
CA ALA A 27 8.06 2.61 4.65
C ALA A 27 7.65 3.40 3.40
N VAL A 28 7.68 4.72 3.52
CA VAL A 28 7.45 5.66 2.42
C VAL A 28 8.49 6.77 2.51
N GLU A 29 9.37 6.84 1.52
CA GLU A 29 10.51 7.77 1.51
C GLU A 29 10.44 8.66 0.26
N PRO A 30 10.34 9.99 0.40
CA PRO A 30 10.46 10.89 -0.73
C PRO A 30 11.90 10.94 -1.22
N ILE A 31 12.10 10.75 -2.52
CA ILE A 31 13.41 10.83 -3.20
C ILE A 31 13.26 11.80 -4.39
N GLY A 32 13.53 13.08 -4.15
CA GLY A 32 13.33 14.14 -5.14
C GLY A 32 11.87 14.21 -5.60
N ARG A 33 11.61 13.94 -6.89
CA ARG A 33 10.25 13.91 -7.46
C ARG A 33 9.55 12.54 -7.34
N GLN A 34 10.28 11.54 -6.85
CA GLN A 34 9.82 10.18 -6.69
C GLN A 34 9.50 9.87 -5.23
N VAL A 35 8.78 8.78 -5.02
CA VAL A 35 8.50 8.18 -3.72
C VAL A 35 8.92 6.73 -3.81
N GLN A 36 9.80 6.32 -2.90
CA GLN A 36 10.15 4.93 -2.69
C GLN A 36 9.20 4.35 -1.63
N VAL A 37 8.61 3.21 -1.91
CA VAL A 37 7.67 2.52 -1.02
C VAL A 37 8.18 1.11 -0.79
N GLU A 38 8.32 0.74 0.48
CA GLU A 38 8.57 -0.64 0.91
C GLU A 38 7.23 -1.30 1.28
N LEU A 39 7.01 -2.50 0.75
CA LEU A 39 5.76 -3.25 0.85
C LEU A 39 6.05 -4.65 1.38
N GLU A 40 5.12 -5.17 2.17
CA GLU A 40 5.10 -6.56 2.62
C GLU A 40 3.77 -7.22 2.26
N SER A 41 3.82 -8.45 1.76
CA SER A 41 2.66 -9.27 1.47
C SER A 41 2.98 -10.75 1.69
N ARG A 42 2.01 -11.64 1.44
CA ARG A 42 2.27 -13.09 1.42
C ARG A 42 3.31 -13.53 0.40
N LEU A 43 3.60 -12.71 -0.62
CA LEU A 43 4.64 -12.97 -1.62
C LEU A 43 6.05 -12.56 -1.13
N GLY A 44 6.15 -11.97 0.05
CA GLY A 44 7.39 -11.44 0.62
C GLY A 44 7.44 -9.92 0.61
N ARG A 45 8.64 -9.39 0.80
CA ARG A 45 8.92 -7.95 0.81
C ARG A 45 9.42 -7.47 -0.55
N ALA A 46 8.98 -6.28 -0.93
CA ALA A 46 9.43 -5.64 -2.15
C ALA A 46 9.53 -4.12 -1.97
N THR A 47 10.44 -3.51 -2.73
CA THR A 47 10.60 -2.06 -2.79
C THR A 47 10.30 -1.58 -4.20
N ALA A 48 9.49 -0.54 -4.32
CA ALA A 48 9.13 0.06 -5.59
C ALA A 48 9.28 1.58 -5.55
N ARG A 49 9.64 2.18 -6.70
CA ARG A 49 9.76 3.63 -6.86
C ARG A 49 8.70 4.13 -7.82
N TYR A 50 8.02 5.19 -7.44
CA TYR A 50 6.95 5.79 -8.20
C TYR A 50 7.18 7.29 -8.36
N MET A 51 6.66 7.88 -9.43
CA MET A 51 6.50 9.34 -9.47
C MET A 51 5.49 9.75 -8.40
N SER A 52 5.70 10.89 -7.73
CA SER A 52 4.82 11.38 -6.65
C SER A 52 3.34 11.55 -7.06
N TYR A 53 3.05 11.72 -8.34
CA TYR A 53 1.69 11.82 -8.88
C TYR A 53 1.12 10.48 -9.38
N ALA A 54 1.86 9.38 -9.23
CA ALA A 54 1.40 8.06 -9.68
C ALA A 54 0.20 7.57 -8.88
N TYR A 55 -0.62 6.76 -9.55
CA TYR A 55 -1.77 6.09 -8.94
C TYR A 55 -1.50 4.59 -8.86
N LEU A 56 -1.75 4.01 -7.70
CA LEU A 56 -1.81 2.56 -7.54
C LEU A 56 -3.24 2.07 -7.83
N PRO A 57 -3.38 1.04 -8.69
CA PRO A 57 -4.61 0.26 -8.80
C PRO A 57 -4.71 -0.63 -7.57
N GLY A 58 -5.76 -0.44 -6.78
CA GLY A 58 -5.99 -1.17 -5.54
C GLY A 58 -6.97 -0.45 -4.65
N THR A 59 -7.63 -1.22 -3.79
CA THR A 59 -8.60 -0.71 -2.82
C THR A 59 -7.91 -0.58 -1.47
N ARG A 60 -7.94 0.61 -0.85
CA ARG A 60 -7.46 0.78 0.53
C ARG A 60 -8.29 -0.13 1.44
N ALA A 61 -7.63 -1.05 2.12
CA ALA A 61 -8.29 -1.82 3.16
C ALA A 61 -8.55 -0.84 4.31
N ARG A 62 -9.81 -0.49 4.52
CA ARG A 62 -10.19 0.36 5.65
C ARG A 62 -9.84 -0.45 6.90
N ASN A 63 -8.92 0.06 7.72
CA ASN A 63 -8.67 -0.50 9.04
C ASN A 63 -9.99 -0.38 9.82
N VAL A 64 -10.81 -1.42 9.84
CA VAL A 64 -11.99 -1.49 10.70
C VAL A 64 -11.48 -1.80 12.10
N ARG A 65 -11.00 -0.78 12.80
CA ARG A 65 -10.87 -0.86 14.26
C ARG A 65 -12.22 -0.51 14.87
N GLY A 66 -12.87 -1.53 15.43
CA GLY A 66 -13.86 -1.39 16.50
C GLY A 66 -15.31 -1.23 16.07
N ASN A 67 -16.07 -2.33 16.08
CA ASN A 67 -17.22 -2.44 16.99
C ASN A 67 -17.59 -3.93 17.10
N SER A 68 -16.98 -4.60 18.08
CA SER A 68 -17.66 -5.70 18.75
C SER A 68 -18.72 -5.04 19.61
N VAL A 69 -19.99 -5.16 19.23
CA VAL A 69 -21.12 -4.76 20.06
C VAL A 69 -21.94 -6.01 20.30
N ASN A 70 -21.80 -6.49 21.54
CA ASN A 70 -22.69 -7.32 22.37
C ASN A 70 -23.61 -8.33 21.67
#